data_AF-A0A519L947-F1
#
_entry.id   AF-A0A519L947-F1
#
_cell.length_a   1.000
_cell.length_b   1.000
_cell.length_c   1.000
_cell.angle_alpha   90.00
_cell.angle_beta   90.00
_cell.angle_gamma   90.00
#
_symmetry.space_group_name_H-M   'P 1'
#
loop_
_entity.id
_entity.type
_entity.pdbx_description
1 polymer ?
#
loop_
_entity_poly.entity_id
_entity_poly.type
_entity_poly.pdbx_seq_one_letter_code
_entity_poly.pdbx_strand_id
1 'polypeptide(L)'
;MKTAILKGAGLLLVMVGCEAEAPAISRETRAELARTAERADKVLENSGAGAEAPACRRNERVIYACNFGARRVAVCATDNRLSYRFGDARRTDLEIDSRSGHVRAHTGGVVGGGGGSQEHIRFSNNGYQYIVHSMVAGALTDAPGQRISGVTVVRGETGASPIVRTLNCPSVGPAQSMDQFNALPAGTFTPETDETWIAWW
;
A
#
# COMPACT_ATOMS: atom_id res chain seq x y z
N MET A 1 74.01 -12.10 33.52
CA MET A 1 74.66 -11.67 34.78
C MET A 1 74.20 -10.25 35.11
N LYS A 2 73.68 -10.07 36.33
CA LYS A 2 73.45 -8.85 37.15
C LYS A 2 72.50 -7.75 36.63
N THR A 3 71.31 -7.53 37.23
CA THR A 3 70.96 -6.60 38.37
C THR A 3 71.34 -5.12 38.13
N ALA A 4 70.59 -4.06 38.44
CA ALA A 4 69.48 -3.78 39.38
C ALA A 4 68.77 -2.43 38.97
N ILE A 5 67.46 -2.23 39.15
CA ILE A 5 66.68 -1.61 40.27
C ILE A 5 66.63 -0.05 40.33
N LEU A 6 65.40 0.45 40.13
CA LEU A 6 64.62 1.60 40.69
C LEU A 6 65.26 2.93 41.14
N LYS A 7 64.65 4.03 40.66
CA LYS A 7 63.81 5.06 41.35
C LYS A 7 63.37 6.06 40.26
N GLY A 8 62.12 6.48 40.06
CA GLY A 8 61.12 6.97 41.01
C GLY A 8 60.97 8.49 40.82
N ALA A 9 59.73 8.95 40.53
CA ALA A 9 59.27 10.33 40.29
C ALA A 9 59.57 10.89 38.88
N GLY A 10 58.65 11.54 38.17
CA GLY A 10 57.30 11.98 38.45
C GLY A 10 56.84 12.84 37.26
N LEU A 11 55.68 12.49 36.72
CA LEU A 11 54.67 13.35 36.09
C LEU A 11 55.12 14.73 35.53
N LEU A 12 55.12 14.86 34.20
CA LEU A 12 54.52 16.04 33.56
C LEU A 12 53.99 15.66 32.17
N LEU A 13 52.67 15.47 32.08
CA LEU A 13 51.93 15.46 30.81
C LEU A 13 52.02 16.87 30.23
N VAL A 14 52.66 17.04 29.07
CA VAL A 14 52.43 18.20 28.22
C VAL A 14 51.37 17.79 27.21
N MET A 15 50.11 18.04 27.55
CA MET A 15 49.01 18.03 26.59
C MET A 15 49.19 19.26 25.68
N VAL A 16 49.81 19.07 24.52
CA VAL A 16 49.74 20.07 23.45
C VAL A 16 48.32 19.98 22.89
N GLY A 17 47.46 20.90 23.35
CA GLY A 17 46.13 21.10 22.82
C GLY A 17 46.22 21.50 21.35
N CYS A 18 45.70 20.63 20.49
CA CYS A 18 45.30 21.02 19.15
C CYS A 18 43.85 21.51 19.25
N GLU A 19 43.66 22.72 19.77
CA GLU A 19 42.41 23.47 19.60
C GLU A 19 42.40 23.95 18.14
N ALA A 20 41.87 23.11 17.26
CA ALA A 20 41.35 23.60 15.99
C ALA A 20 40.05 24.35 16.31
N GLU A 21 40.15 25.66 16.50
CA GLU A 21 38.97 26.55 16.49
C GLU A 21 38.17 26.26 15.22
N ALA A 22 36.95 25.74 15.39
CA ALA A 22 36.04 25.57 14.27
C ALA A 22 35.82 26.94 13.61
N PRO A 23 35.96 27.06 12.28
CA PRO A 23 35.81 28.35 11.62
C PRO A 23 34.41 28.90 11.91
N ALA A 24 34.35 30.16 12.37
CA ALA A 24 33.09 30.86 12.59
C ALA A 24 32.33 30.95 11.26
N ILE A 25 31.37 30.06 11.07
CA ILE A 25 30.52 30.02 9.88
C ILE A 25 29.84 31.39 9.74
N SER A 26 29.97 32.01 8.57
CA SER A 26 29.41 33.33 8.31
C SER A 26 27.89 33.34 8.50
N ARG A 27 27.32 34.52 8.79
CA ARG A 27 25.86 34.67 8.92
C ARG A 27 25.12 34.24 7.64
N GLU A 28 25.74 34.43 6.49
CA GLU A 28 25.21 34.04 5.18
C GLU A 28 25.18 32.52 5.03
N THR A 29 26.26 31.83 5.35
CA THR A 29 26.31 30.35 5.30
C THR A 29 25.33 29.73 6.29
N ARG A 30 25.16 30.33 7.48
CA ARG A 30 24.14 29.89 8.43
C ARG A 30 22.71 30.07 7.90
N ALA A 31 22.44 31.18 7.21
CA ALA A 31 21.14 31.44 6.60
C ALA A 31 20.85 30.49 5.42
N GLU A 32 21.88 30.10 4.66
CA GLU A 32 21.74 29.17 3.53
C GLU A 32 21.55 27.72 3.99
N LEU A 33 22.28 27.30 5.04
CA LEU A 33 22.05 26.02 5.70
C LEU A 33 20.64 25.93 6.29
N ALA A 34 20.15 27.00 6.92
CA ALA A 34 18.79 27.05 7.45
C ALA A 34 17.72 26.92 6.35
N ARG A 35 17.89 27.62 5.22
CA ARG A 35 16.98 27.49 4.06
C ARG A 35 17.05 26.11 3.41
N THR A 36 18.23 25.49 3.39
CA THR A 36 18.41 24.13 2.85
C THR A 36 17.77 23.10 3.76
N ALA A 37 17.89 23.25 5.09
CA ALA A 37 17.22 22.42 6.07
C ALA A 37 15.69 22.55 5.95
N GLU A 38 15.14 23.77 5.86
CA GLU A 38 13.70 23.96 5.68
C GLU A 38 13.18 23.38 4.36
N ARG A 39 13.97 23.47 3.28
CA ARG A 39 13.63 22.80 2.00
C ARG A 39 13.68 21.28 2.14
N ALA A 40 14.65 20.73 2.87
CA ALA A 40 14.75 19.30 3.14
C ALA A 40 13.57 18.81 4.00
N ASP A 41 13.19 19.57 5.03
CA ASP A 41 12.03 19.28 5.89
C ASP A 41 10.73 19.30 5.08
N LYS A 42 10.52 20.31 4.22
CA LYS A 42 9.36 20.33 3.31
C LYS A 42 9.37 19.16 2.32
N VAL A 43 10.54 18.72 1.84
CA VAL A 43 10.66 17.54 0.98
C VAL A 43 10.36 16.25 1.76
N LEU A 44 10.70 16.18 3.05
CA LEU A 44 10.43 15.05 3.94
C LEU A 44 8.96 15.00 4.39
N GLU A 45 8.34 16.15 4.66
CA GLU A 45 6.91 16.30 4.96
C GLU A 45 6.04 15.91 3.75
N ASN A 46 6.44 16.31 2.54
CA ASN A 46 5.79 15.89 1.30
C ASN A 46 6.15 14.44 0.89
N SER A 47 7.04 13.81 1.67
CA SER A 47 7.49 12.44 1.50
C SER A 47 6.85 11.48 2.50
N GLY A 48 5.56 11.66 2.83
CA GLY A 48 4.70 10.63 3.41
C GLY A 48 5.32 9.90 4.60
N ALA A 49 5.40 10.57 5.74
CA ALA A 49 5.62 9.91 7.02
C ALA A 49 4.54 8.83 7.24
N GLY A 50 4.96 7.56 7.23
CA GLY A 50 4.25 6.43 7.82
C GLY A 50 2.87 6.10 7.24
N ALA A 51 2.74 5.84 5.95
CA ALA A 51 1.54 5.14 5.48
C ALA A 51 1.51 3.74 6.11
N GLU A 52 0.57 3.51 7.03
CA GLU A 52 0.36 2.19 7.66
C GLU A 52 0.18 1.11 6.58
N ALA A 53 0.88 -0.01 6.76
CA ALA A 53 0.79 -1.13 5.84
C ALA A 53 -0.58 -1.84 5.96
N PRO A 54 -0.96 -2.63 4.95
CA PRO A 54 -0.59 -2.49 3.55
C PRO A 54 -1.10 -1.17 2.95
N ALA A 55 -0.22 -0.48 2.21
CA ALA A 55 -0.53 0.72 1.46
C ALA A 55 0.05 0.64 0.04
N CYS A 56 -0.43 1.52 -0.84
CA CYS A 56 0.18 1.73 -2.14
C CYS A 56 1.51 2.46 -2.00
N ARG A 57 2.49 2.07 -2.81
CA ARG A 57 3.81 2.69 -2.84
C ARG A 57 3.71 4.07 -3.52
N ARG A 58 4.73 4.92 -3.35
CA ARG A 58 4.72 6.30 -3.88
C ARG A 58 4.42 6.41 -5.38
N ASN A 59 4.85 5.43 -6.17
CA ASN A 59 4.64 5.39 -7.62
C ASN A 59 3.41 4.56 -8.04
N GLU A 60 2.55 4.22 -7.09
CA GLU A 60 1.34 3.44 -7.35
C GLU A 60 0.10 4.28 -7.03
N ARG A 61 -0.89 4.21 -7.93
CA ARG A 61 -2.22 4.78 -7.70
C ARG A 61 -3.04 3.84 -6.85
N VAL A 62 -3.81 4.39 -5.91
CA VAL A 62 -4.78 3.63 -5.12
C VAL A 62 -6.01 3.37 -5.99
N ILE A 63 -6.35 2.11 -6.22
CA ILE A 63 -7.59 1.69 -6.89
C ILE A 63 -8.67 1.40 -5.86
N TYR A 64 -8.28 0.75 -4.76
CA TYR A 64 -9.16 0.41 -3.65
C TYR A 64 -8.35 0.32 -2.37
N ALA A 65 -8.88 0.81 -1.25
CA ALA A 65 -8.28 0.63 0.06
C ALA A 65 -9.36 0.57 1.13
N CYS A 66 -9.30 -0.43 2.00
CA CYS A 66 -10.25 -0.55 3.10
C CYS A 66 -9.61 -1.17 4.34
N ASN A 67 -10.07 -0.71 5.52
CA ASN A 67 -9.75 -1.31 6.81
C ASN A 67 -10.88 -2.25 7.25
N PHE A 68 -10.52 -3.47 7.63
CA PHE A 68 -11.38 -4.50 8.21
C PHE A 68 -10.94 -4.74 9.67
N GLY A 69 -11.27 -3.79 10.55
CA GLY A 69 -10.75 -3.78 11.91
C GLY A 69 -9.23 -3.57 11.92
N ALA A 70 -8.49 -4.51 12.52
CA ALA A 70 -7.01 -4.47 12.57
C ALA A 70 -6.32 -4.90 11.26
N ARG A 71 -7.11 -5.33 10.27
CA ARG A 71 -6.62 -5.75 8.96
C ARG A 71 -6.89 -4.69 7.93
N ARG A 72 -6.07 -4.62 6.89
CA ARG A 72 -6.25 -3.68 5.79
C ARG A 72 -5.95 -4.35 4.46
N VAL A 73 -6.63 -3.88 3.43
CA VAL A 73 -6.35 -4.21 2.03
C VAL A 73 -6.03 -2.95 1.25
N ALA A 74 -5.12 -3.08 0.29
CA ALA A 74 -4.87 -2.07 -0.72
C ALA A 74 -4.75 -2.76 -2.09
N VAL A 75 -5.47 -2.23 -3.08
CA VAL A 75 -5.28 -2.52 -4.49
C VAL A 75 -4.64 -1.32 -5.14
N CYS A 76 -3.49 -1.56 -5.76
CA CYS A 76 -2.61 -0.52 -6.25
C CYS A 76 -2.31 -0.75 -7.73
N ALA A 77 -2.29 0.32 -8.51
CA ALA A 77 -1.98 0.26 -9.93
C ALA A 77 -0.72 1.07 -10.27
N THR A 78 0.09 0.53 -11.17
CA THR A 78 1.02 1.30 -12.00
C THR A 78 0.53 1.23 -13.44
N ASP A 79 1.31 1.72 -14.40
CA ASP A 79 0.96 1.67 -15.83
C ASP A 79 0.92 0.24 -16.41
N ASN A 80 1.51 -0.74 -15.73
CA ASN A 80 1.63 -2.11 -16.24
C ASN A 80 1.48 -3.19 -15.16
N ARG A 81 0.95 -2.83 -13.98
CA ARG A 81 0.79 -3.77 -12.86
C ARG A 81 -0.36 -3.37 -11.96
N LEU A 82 -1.16 -4.36 -11.56
CA LEU A 82 -2.00 -4.36 -10.38
C LEU A 82 -1.33 -5.16 -9.26
N SER A 83 -1.40 -4.62 -8.04
CA SER A 83 -0.90 -5.25 -6.83
C SER A 83 -2.02 -5.30 -5.80
N TYR A 84 -2.35 -6.50 -5.33
CA TYR A 84 -3.18 -6.72 -4.16
C TYR A 84 -2.30 -6.90 -2.94
N ARG A 85 -2.54 -6.13 -1.87
CA ARG A 85 -1.83 -6.27 -0.59
C ARG A 85 -2.81 -6.40 0.55
N PHE A 86 -2.60 -7.37 1.41
CA PHE A 86 -3.39 -7.61 2.62
C PHE A 86 -2.49 -7.83 3.82
N GLY A 87 -2.87 -7.27 4.98
CA GLY A 87 -2.00 -7.27 6.15
C GLY A 87 -2.59 -6.52 7.32
N ASP A 88 -1.73 -6.19 8.29
CA ASP A 88 -2.02 -5.26 9.38
C ASP A 88 -1.19 -3.98 9.23
N ALA A 89 -1.43 -2.98 10.09
CA ALA A 89 -0.78 -1.68 10.06
C ALA A 89 0.77 -1.72 10.00
N ARG A 90 1.39 -2.82 10.44
CA ARG A 90 2.85 -2.99 10.55
C ARG A 90 3.43 -3.88 9.45
N ARG A 91 2.66 -4.81 8.87
CA ARG A 91 3.18 -5.80 7.92
C ARG A 91 2.19 -6.16 6.82
N THR A 92 2.74 -6.37 5.63
CA THR A 92 2.02 -7.02 4.53
C THR A 92 2.18 -8.53 4.66
N ASP A 93 1.06 -9.25 4.75
CA ASP A 93 1.03 -10.71 4.89
C ASP A 93 0.89 -11.43 3.56
N LEU A 94 0.24 -10.77 2.61
CA LEU A 94 -0.02 -11.30 1.29
C LEU A 94 0.14 -10.16 0.29
N GLU A 95 0.98 -10.39 -0.71
CA GLU A 95 1.12 -9.53 -1.88
C GLU A 95 0.95 -10.38 -3.14
N ILE A 96 0.04 -9.98 -4.02
CA ILE A 96 -0.21 -10.62 -5.32
C ILE A 96 -0.06 -9.57 -6.40
N ASP A 97 0.89 -9.78 -7.30
CA ASP A 97 1.14 -8.89 -8.43
C ASP A 97 0.69 -9.52 -9.75
N SER A 98 0.00 -8.74 -10.59
CA SER A 98 -0.17 -9.03 -12.00
C SER A 98 1.16 -8.75 -12.72
N ARG A 99 2.00 -9.78 -12.86
CA ARG A 99 3.24 -9.66 -13.65
C ARG A 99 2.94 -9.99 -15.11
N SER A 100 3.62 -9.32 -16.03
CA SER A 100 3.55 -9.68 -17.45
C SER A 100 3.95 -11.16 -17.64
N GLY A 101 3.17 -11.88 -18.45
CA GLY A 101 3.37 -13.31 -18.72
C GLY A 101 2.71 -14.28 -17.73
N HIS A 102 2.19 -13.80 -16.59
CA HIS A 102 1.38 -14.59 -15.65
C HIS A 102 0.20 -13.71 -15.21
N VAL A 103 -0.87 -13.69 -16.00
CA VAL A 103 -2.05 -12.88 -15.66
C VAL A 103 -2.74 -13.51 -14.46
N ARG A 104 -2.45 -12.96 -13.28
CA ARG A 104 -3.08 -13.32 -11.99
C ARG A 104 -4.15 -12.32 -11.57
N ALA A 105 -4.49 -11.36 -12.43
CA ALA A 105 -5.50 -10.35 -12.15
C ALA A 105 -6.49 -10.27 -13.31
N HIS A 106 -7.77 -10.28 -12.97
CA HIS A 106 -8.89 -10.12 -13.90
C HIS A 106 -9.75 -8.96 -13.42
N THR A 107 -10.33 -8.23 -14.36
CA THR A 107 -11.21 -7.09 -14.07
C THR A 107 -12.53 -7.30 -14.77
N GLY A 108 -13.64 -7.04 -14.09
CA GLY A 108 -14.96 -7.10 -14.70
C GLY A 108 -15.92 -6.14 -14.03
N GLY A 109 -17.08 -5.98 -14.66
CA GLY A 109 -18.18 -5.23 -14.08
C GLY A 109 -19.48 -5.60 -14.75
N VAL A 110 -20.57 -5.38 -14.03
CA VAL A 110 -21.94 -5.64 -14.49
C VAL A 110 -22.83 -4.46 -14.14
N VAL A 111 -23.81 -4.20 -15.00
CA VAL A 111 -24.93 -3.30 -14.72
C VAL A 111 -26.20 -4.15 -14.64
N GLY A 112 -26.86 -4.09 -13.49
CA GLY A 112 -28.07 -4.83 -13.19
C GLY A 112 -29.35 -4.01 -13.40
N GLY A 113 -30.49 -4.65 -13.14
CA GLY A 113 -31.81 -3.99 -13.21
C GLY A 113 -31.91 -2.76 -12.31
N GLY A 114 -32.65 -1.75 -12.76
CA GLY A 114 -32.82 -0.50 -12.01
C GLY A 114 -31.56 0.37 -11.92
N GLY A 115 -30.55 0.12 -12.76
CA GLY A 115 -29.30 0.90 -12.78
C GLY A 115 -28.30 0.53 -11.68
N GLY A 116 -28.48 -0.62 -11.03
CA GLY A 116 -27.48 -1.16 -10.12
C GLY A 116 -26.20 -1.50 -10.86
N SER A 117 -25.06 -1.48 -10.19
CA SER A 117 -23.77 -1.80 -10.81
C SER A 117 -22.84 -2.49 -9.83
N GLN A 118 -21.92 -3.29 -10.36
CA GLN A 118 -20.83 -3.90 -9.62
C GLN A 118 -19.56 -3.84 -10.47
N GLU A 119 -18.46 -3.45 -9.86
CA GLU A 119 -17.11 -3.55 -10.39
C GLU A 119 -16.31 -4.51 -9.53
N HIS A 120 -15.44 -5.31 -10.14
CA HIS A 120 -14.60 -6.25 -9.41
C HIS A 120 -13.22 -6.43 -10.03
N ILE A 121 -12.26 -6.74 -9.15
CA ILE A 121 -10.90 -7.13 -9.50
C ILE A 121 -10.59 -8.44 -8.79
N ARG A 122 -10.35 -9.50 -9.56
CA ARG A 122 -10.06 -10.84 -9.07
C ARG A 122 -8.57 -11.15 -9.17
N PHE A 123 -7.94 -11.48 -8.04
CA PHE A 123 -6.55 -11.93 -7.99
C PHE A 123 -6.46 -13.43 -7.72
N SER A 124 -5.64 -14.16 -8.48
CA SER A 124 -5.41 -15.59 -8.32
C SER A 124 -4.09 -15.88 -7.60
N ASN A 125 -4.10 -16.68 -6.54
CA ASN A 125 -2.86 -17.15 -5.88
C ASN A 125 -3.06 -18.49 -5.18
N ASN A 126 -2.24 -19.49 -5.53
CA ASN A 126 -2.19 -20.82 -4.88
C ASN A 126 -3.57 -21.51 -4.74
N GLY A 127 -4.39 -21.48 -5.79
CA GLY A 127 -5.73 -22.07 -5.79
C GLY A 127 -6.79 -21.26 -5.03
N TYR A 128 -6.51 -20.01 -4.69
CA TYR A 128 -7.48 -19.06 -4.14
C TYR A 128 -7.73 -17.89 -5.09
N GLN A 129 -8.95 -17.39 -5.06
CA GLN A 129 -9.36 -16.14 -5.72
C GLN A 129 -9.64 -15.10 -4.65
N TYR A 130 -9.09 -13.90 -4.83
CA TYR A 130 -9.30 -12.74 -3.97
C TYR A 130 -10.03 -11.68 -4.79
N ILE A 131 -11.34 -11.58 -4.60
CA ILE A 131 -12.25 -10.76 -5.39
C ILE A 131 -12.53 -9.50 -4.60
N VAL A 132 -11.86 -8.42 -4.99
CA VAL A 132 -12.18 -7.08 -4.50
C VAL A 132 -13.38 -6.59 -5.30
N HIS A 133 -14.41 -6.07 -4.64
CA HIS A 133 -15.62 -5.59 -5.31
C HIS A 133 -16.14 -4.28 -4.73
N SER A 134 -16.81 -3.51 -5.57
CA SER A 134 -17.64 -2.36 -5.19
C SER A 134 -18.94 -2.44 -5.99
N MET A 135 -20.07 -2.16 -5.36
CA MET A 135 -21.37 -2.17 -5.98
C MET A 135 -22.28 -1.07 -5.46
N VAL A 136 -23.24 -0.70 -6.29
CA VAL A 136 -24.38 0.15 -5.97
C VAL A 136 -25.65 -0.62 -6.29
N ALA A 137 -26.52 -0.79 -5.32
CA ALA A 137 -27.81 -1.46 -5.50
C ALA A 137 -28.75 -0.63 -6.40
N GLY A 138 -29.39 -1.29 -7.36
CA GLY A 138 -30.30 -0.64 -8.32
C GLY A 138 -31.62 -0.20 -7.69
N ALA A 139 -32.38 0.63 -8.41
CA ALA A 139 -33.67 1.15 -7.96
C ALA A 139 -34.75 0.08 -7.73
N LEU A 140 -34.53 -1.16 -8.19
CA LEU A 140 -35.46 -2.27 -8.08
C LEU A 140 -35.12 -3.24 -6.94
N THR A 141 -34.13 -2.92 -6.11
CA THR A 141 -33.78 -3.74 -4.93
C THR A 141 -34.50 -3.23 -3.68
N ASP A 142 -34.46 -4.03 -2.60
CA ASP A 142 -35.01 -3.63 -1.29
C ASP A 142 -34.23 -2.49 -0.62
N ALA A 143 -33.04 -2.17 -1.13
CA ALA A 143 -32.19 -1.09 -0.63
C ALA A 143 -31.58 -0.24 -1.77
N PRO A 144 -32.39 0.53 -2.50
CA PRO A 144 -31.93 1.34 -3.63
C PRO A 144 -30.79 2.29 -3.27
N GLY A 145 -29.76 2.35 -4.13
CA GLY A 145 -28.61 3.24 -3.95
C GLY A 145 -27.64 2.83 -2.84
N GLN A 146 -27.92 1.74 -2.13
CA GLN A 146 -26.99 1.22 -1.12
C GLN A 146 -25.66 0.85 -1.79
N ARG A 147 -24.56 1.35 -1.21
CA ARG A 147 -23.21 1.03 -1.66
C ARG A 147 -22.62 -0.06 -0.78
N ILE A 148 -22.08 -1.09 -1.40
CA ILE A 148 -21.46 -2.23 -0.73
C ILE A 148 -20.12 -2.46 -1.40
N SER A 149 -19.09 -2.73 -0.62
CA SER A 149 -17.76 -3.04 -1.13
C SER A 149 -17.03 -3.96 -0.16
N GLY A 150 -16.01 -4.65 -0.65
CA GLY A 150 -15.32 -5.61 0.18
C GLY A 150 -14.35 -6.51 -0.57
N VAL A 151 -13.97 -7.57 0.12
CA VAL A 151 -13.15 -8.66 -0.43
C VAL A 151 -13.85 -9.98 -0.15
N THR A 152 -14.08 -10.75 -1.21
CA THR A 152 -14.52 -12.15 -1.13
C THR A 152 -13.37 -13.06 -1.51
N VAL A 153 -13.08 -14.04 -0.65
CA VAL A 153 -12.06 -15.05 -0.89
C VAL A 153 -12.74 -16.37 -1.19
N VAL A 154 -12.36 -16.98 -2.30
CA VAL A 154 -12.92 -18.23 -2.81
C VAL A 154 -11.78 -19.24 -2.98
N ARG A 155 -12.05 -20.53 -2.76
CA ARG A 155 -11.07 -21.62 -2.96
C ARG A 155 -11.39 -22.41 -4.23
N GLY A 156 -10.56 -22.25 -5.26
CA GLY A 156 -10.68 -22.89 -6.56
C GLY A 156 -10.54 -21.88 -7.70
N GLU A 157 -10.89 -22.29 -8.92
CA GLU A 157 -10.69 -21.50 -10.15
C GLU A 157 -11.99 -21.32 -10.96
N THR A 158 -13.13 -21.75 -10.43
CA THR A 158 -14.43 -21.70 -11.10
C THR A 158 -15.42 -20.88 -10.28
N GLY A 159 -16.41 -20.23 -10.89
CA GLY A 159 -17.46 -19.51 -10.13
C GLY A 159 -18.28 -20.37 -9.16
N ALA A 160 -18.27 -21.70 -9.30
CA ALA A 160 -18.88 -22.64 -8.35
C ALA A 160 -18.01 -22.93 -7.09
N SER A 161 -16.84 -22.32 -7.00
CA SER A 161 -15.90 -22.55 -5.90
C SER A 161 -16.43 -21.98 -4.58
N PRO A 162 -16.24 -22.68 -3.44
CA PRO A 162 -16.78 -22.25 -2.16
C PRO A 162 -16.13 -20.95 -1.66
N ILE A 163 -16.97 -20.06 -1.13
CA ILE A 163 -16.53 -18.86 -0.40
C ILE A 163 -15.92 -19.31 0.93
N VAL A 164 -14.67 -18.92 1.17
CA VAL A 164 -13.96 -19.20 2.43
C VAL A 164 -13.96 -17.99 3.36
N ARG A 165 -14.11 -16.78 2.82
CA ARG A 165 -14.16 -15.56 3.62
C ARG A 165 -14.84 -14.42 2.86
N THR A 166 -15.64 -13.63 3.58
CA THR A 166 -16.11 -12.32 3.11
C THR A 166 -15.68 -11.26 4.11
N LEU A 167 -15.15 -10.14 3.60
CA LEU A 167 -14.75 -8.98 4.37
C LEU A 167 -15.50 -7.77 3.80
N ASN A 168 -16.52 -7.30 4.51
CA ASN A 168 -17.29 -6.14 4.11
C ASN A 168 -16.59 -4.87 4.56
N CYS A 169 -16.43 -3.93 3.64
CA CYS A 169 -15.88 -2.63 3.97
C CYS A 169 -16.93 -1.80 4.70
N PRO A 170 -16.60 -1.21 5.86
CA PRO A 170 -17.55 -0.37 6.60
C PRO A 170 -18.11 0.74 5.71
N SER A 171 -19.44 0.91 5.70
CA SER A 171 -20.19 1.82 4.82
C SER A 171 -19.88 3.32 4.98
N VAL A 172 -18.87 3.66 5.77
CA VAL A 172 -18.43 5.02 6.06
C VAL A 172 -17.03 5.25 5.47
N GLY A 173 -16.91 6.23 4.58
CA GLY A 173 -15.63 6.68 4.01
C GLY A 173 -15.43 6.41 2.51
N PRO A 174 -14.28 6.84 1.94
CA PRO A 174 -13.98 6.75 0.50
C PRO A 174 -13.77 5.32 0.00
N ALA A 175 -13.70 4.35 0.91
CA ALA A 175 -13.42 2.94 0.61
C ALA A 175 -14.60 2.19 -0.05
N GLN A 176 -15.71 2.88 -0.33
CA GLN A 176 -16.92 2.27 -0.90
C GLN A 176 -16.91 2.15 -2.43
N SER A 177 -15.92 2.74 -3.10
CA SER A 177 -15.80 2.72 -4.56
C SER A 177 -14.40 2.38 -5.05
N MET A 178 -14.34 1.86 -6.28
CA MET A 178 -13.10 1.75 -7.03
C MET A 178 -12.95 2.96 -7.95
N ASP A 179 -12.64 4.12 -7.37
CA ASP A 179 -12.70 5.44 -8.05
C ASP A 179 -11.87 5.57 -9.34
N GLN A 180 -10.99 4.60 -9.62
CA GLN A 180 -10.12 4.58 -10.80
C GLN A 180 -10.22 3.28 -11.62
N PHE A 181 -11.30 2.51 -11.47
CA PHE A 181 -11.53 1.27 -12.20
C PHE A 181 -11.49 1.48 -13.73
N ASN A 182 -12.15 2.53 -14.22
CA ASN A 182 -12.15 2.87 -15.66
C ASN A 182 -10.81 3.45 -16.16
N ALA A 183 -9.90 3.79 -15.25
CA ALA A 183 -8.56 4.30 -15.57
C ALA A 183 -7.47 3.23 -15.38
N LEU A 184 -7.85 1.95 -15.39
CA LEU A 184 -6.90 0.85 -15.35
C LEU A 184 -6.21 0.67 -16.71
N PRO A 185 -4.89 0.46 -16.76
CA PRO A 185 -4.17 0.38 -18.05
C PRO A 185 -4.56 -0.85 -18.84
N ALA A 186 -5.06 -0.66 -20.07
CA ALA A 186 -5.45 -1.75 -20.96
C ALA A 186 -4.31 -2.75 -21.20
N GLY A 187 -4.63 -4.03 -21.32
CA GLY A 187 -3.66 -5.11 -21.59
C GLY A 187 -2.82 -5.55 -20.39
N THR A 188 -3.01 -4.94 -19.21
CA THR A 188 -2.31 -5.32 -17.96
C THR A 188 -2.99 -6.50 -17.24
N PHE A 189 -4.25 -6.76 -17.58
CA PHE A 189 -5.14 -7.74 -16.97
C PHE A 189 -6.04 -8.35 -18.03
N THR A 190 -6.57 -9.53 -17.75
CA THR A 190 -7.52 -10.20 -18.64
C THR A 190 -8.93 -9.71 -18.27
N PRO A 191 -9.68 -9.12 -19.21
CA PRO A 191 -11.10 -8.84 -18.99
C PRO A 191 -11.81 -10.12 -18.56
N GLU A 192 -12.62 -10.03 -17.52
CA GLU A 192 -13.47 -11.13 -17.11
C GLU A 192 -14.57 -11.30 -18.16
N THR A 193 -14.51 -12.37 -18.95
CA THR A 193 -15.54 -12.71 -19.94
C THR A 193 -16.61 -13.65 -19.36
N ASP A 194 -16.34 -14.25 -18.20
CA ASP A 194 -17.27 -15.14 -17.52
C ASP A 194 -18.08 -14.37 -16.47
N GLU A 195 -19.40 -14.38 -16.65
CA GLU A 195 -20.36 -13.86 -15.67
C GLU A 195 -20.35 -14.64 -14.34
N THR A 196 -19.60 -15.74 -14.26
CA THR A 196 -19.58 -16.67 -13.12
C THR A 196 -18.99 -16.09 -11.83
N TRP A 197 -18.28 -14.96 -11.93
CA TRP A 197 -17.71 -14.24 -10.78
C TRP A 197 -18.52 -12.99 -10.39
N ILE A 198 -19.59 -12.72 -11.13
CA ILE A 198 -20.59 -11.74 -10.73
C ILE A 198 -21.31 -12.33 -9.53
N ALA A 199 -21.22 -11.61 -8.43
CA ALA A 199 -21.89 -12.02 -7.23
C ALA A 199 -22.57 -10.80 -6.65
N TRP A 200 -23.89 -10.82 -6.79
CA TRP A 200 -24.80 -9.89 -6.15
C TRP A 200 -24.82 -10.23 -4.66
N TRP A 201 -23.82 -9.72 -3.94
CA TRP A 201 -23.67 -9.88 -2.48
C TRP A 201 -24.60 -8.96 -1.70
#